data_AF-A0A7N2R580-F1
#
_entry.id   AF-A0A7N2R580-F1
#
_cell.length_a   1.000
_cell.length_b   1.000
_cell.length_c   1.000
_cell.angle_alpha   90.00
_cell.angle_beta   90.00
_cell.angle_gamma   90.00
#
_symmetry.space_group_name_H-M   'P 1'
#
loop_
_entity.id
_entity.type
_entity.pdbx_description
1 polymer ?
#
loop_
_entity_poly.entity_id
_entity_poly.type
_entity_poly.pdbx_seq_one_letter_code
_entity_poly.pdbx_strand_id
1 'polypeptide(L)'
;MDALRKQASKLREQVAKQQQAVIKQFGGTGYESSDVMVIDEVELQRHQQLEKLYRATRNGRDFQKEIVKAAETFTAIGYKHIETGTKLSEDCCKYGAENINDNILAKAASIYGDARKHVEKEQEDFNKLLSSQVLDPLRAMIAGAPLEDARHLAQRYSRMRQEAETQALEVSRRQARVRESPMPENVAKLHAAEAKKQELKANMAVLGKEASAALAAVDAQQQRLTFQRLVSMVEGEKTYHLRIAAILGEVEAEMVSEKQRKESAPPVISSENGPEKTTYFLAEVTHTFNAESEKELSLSVGDYVVVRKVSPSGWSEGECRGNAGWFPSAYVEKRQRIPTADVAGEVY
;
A
#
# COMPACT_ATOMS: atom_id res chain seq x y z
N MET A 1 -19.48 25.22 9.20
CA MET A 1 -18.13 25.77 9.46
C MET A 1 -17.48 26.38 8.21
N ASP A 2 -17.52 25.74 7.04
CA ASP A 2 -16.86 26.27 5.84
C ASP A 2 -17.55 27.47 5.19
N ALA A 3 -18.87 27.60 5.32
CA ALA A 3 -19.60 28.79 4.89
C ALA A 3 -19.14 30.05 5.64
N LEU A 4 -18.95 29.94 6.96
CA LEU A 4 -18.44 31.02 7.82
C LEU A 4 -16.99 31.41 7.47
N ARG A 5 -16.12 30.43 7.12
CA ARG A 5 -14.76 30.72 6.65
C ARG A 5 -14.75 31.46 5.31
N LYS A 6 -15.61 31.06 4.36
CA LYS A 6 -15.75 31.74 3.05
C LYS A 6 -16.32 33.16 3.21
N GLN A 7 -17.20 33.37 4.17
CA GLN A 7 -17.74 34.70 4.46
C GLN A 7 -16.68 35.59 5.12
N ALA A 8 -15.88 35.04 6.03
CA ALA A 8 -14.77 35.75 6.66
C ALA A 8 -13.65 36.09 5.66
N SER A 9 -13.35 35.22 4.69
CA SER A 9 -12.36 35.52 3.64
C SER A 9 -12.84 36.62 2.70
N LYS A 10 -14.12 36.59 2.30
CA LYS A 10 -14.73 37.66 1.50
C LYS A 10 -14.72 39.01 2.22
N LEU A 11 -15.05 39.02 3.52
CA LEU A 11 -15.04 40.24 4.33
C LEU A 11 -13.61 40.81 4.44
N ARG A 12 -12.60 39.97 4.66
CA ARG A 12 -11.19 40.40 4.69
C ARG A 12 -10.74 41.01 3.37
N GLU A 13 -11.12 40.40 2.25
CA GLU A 13 -10.78 40.89 0.92
C GLU A 13 -11.48 42.23 0.62
N GLN A 14 -12.73 42.38 1.07
CA GLN A 14 -13.50 43.61 0.92
C GLN A 14 -12.92 44.74 1.78
N VAL A 15 -12.51 44.44 3.02
CA VAL A 15 -11.81 45.38 3.92
C VAL A 15 -10.46 45.81 3.33
N ALA A 16 -9.69 44.88 2.77
CA ALA A 16 -8.42 45.18 2.13
C ALA A 16 -8.60 46.13 0.93
N LYS A 17 -9.61 45.89 0.07
CA LYS A 17 -9.94 46.78 -1.05
C LYS A 17 -10.39 48.17 -0.58
N GLN A 18 -11.16 48.24 0.51
CA GLN A 18 -11.61 49.52 1.09
C GLN A 18 -10.44 50.31 1.69
N GLN A 19 -9.53 49.65 2.40
CA GLN A 19 -8.30 50.27 2.91
C GLN A 19 -7.43 50.82 1.78
N GLN A 20 -7.31 50.07 0.68
CA GLN A 20 -6.55 50.50 -0.50
C GLN A 20 -7.18 51.71 -1.20
N ALA A 21 -8.52 51.77 -1.25
CA ALA A 21 -9.26 52.91 -1.80
C ALA A 21 -9.10 54.17 -0.93
N VAL A 22 -9.14 54.02 0.39
CA VAL A 22 -8.90 55.11 1.35
C VAL A 22 -7.47 55.64 1.22
N ILE A 23 -6.47 54.78 1.11
CA ILE A 23 -5.06 55.18 0.90
C ILE A 23 -4.90 55.95 -0.41
N LYS A 24 -5.56 55.53 -1.50
CA LYS A 24 -5.56 56.27 -2.77
C LYS A 24 -6.22 57.64 -2.67
N GLN A 25 -7.29 57.77 -1.88
CA GLN A 25 -8.03 59.01 -1.75
C GLN A 25 -7.29 60.06 -0.89
N PHE A 26 -6.48 59.63 0.08
CA PHE A 26 -5.70 60.52 0.94
C PHE A 26 -4.23 60.71 0.51
N GLY A 27 -3.72 59.95 -0.46
CA GLY A 27 -2.36 60.09 -1.00
C GLY A 27 -2.20 61.10 -2.14
N GLY A 28 -3.30 61.71 -2.60
CA GLY A 28 -3.36 62.50 -3.83
C GLY A 28 -3.19 64.01 -3.63
N THR A 29 -2.08 64.49 -3.10
CA THR A 29 -1.63 65.88 -3.31
C THR A 29 -0.10 65.94 -3.35
N GLY A 30 0.47 66.01 -4.55
CA GLY A 30 1.90 66.20 -4.78
C GLY A 30 2.48 65.21 -5.79
N TYR A 31 3.00 65.75 -6.89
CA TYR A 31 3.37 65.08 -8.14
C TYR A 31 4.63 64.16 -8.07
N GLU A 32 4.84 63.43 -6.96
CA GLU A 32 6.00 62.54 -6.74
C GLU A 32 5.65 61.03 -6.65
N SER A 33 4.38 60.64 -6.81
CA SER A 33 3.89 59.35 -6.31
C SER A 33 3.56 58.29 -7.37
N SER A 34 4.37 58.15 -8.42
CA SER A 34 4.29 56.94 -9.28
C SER A 34 5.25 55.86 -8.77
N ASP A 35 6.52 56.19 -8.58
CA ASP A 35 7.54 55.22 -8.15
C ASP A 35 7.35 54.75 -6.69
N VAL A 36 6.90 55.64 -5.79
CA VAL A 36 6.66 55.27 -4.38
C VAL A 36 5.51 54.26 -4.26
N MET A 37 4.42 54.45 -5.02
CA MET A 37 3.29 53.53 -5.07
C MET A 37 3.65 52.19 -5.73
N VAL A 38 4.41 52.21 -6.83
CA VAL A 38 4.82 51.00 -7.56
C VAL A 38 5.72 50.12 -6.68
N ILE A 39 6.63 50.70 -5.89
CA ILE A 39 7.49 49.90 -5.01
C ILE A 39 6.69 49.31 -3.82
N ASP A 40 5.67 50.00 -3.31
CA ASP A 40 4.79 49.46 -2.25
C ASP A 40 3.94 48.28 -2.75
N GLU A 41 3.50 48.31 -4.02
CA GLU A 41 2.73 47.22 -4.63
C GLU A 41 3.59 45.97 -4.87
N VAL A 42 4.84 46.13 -5.33
CA VAL A 42 5.79 45.03 -5.52
C VAL A 42 6.17 44.36 -4.20
N GLU A 43 6.31 45.14 -3.12
CA GLU A 43 6.55 44.60 -1.77
C GLU A 43 5.35 43.80 -1.28
N LEU A 44 4.15 44.35 -1.41
CA LEU A 44 2.91 43.70 -0.99
C LEU A 44 2.72 42.36 -1.71
N GLN A 45 2.95 42.33 -3.02
CA GLN A 45 2.89 41.09 -3.81
C GLN A 45 3.90 40.06 -3.32
N ARG A 46 5.13 40.47 -3.01
CA ARG A 46 6.17 39.59 -2.47
C ARG A 46 5.77 39.03 -1.10
N HIS A 47 5.23 39.87 -0.22
CA HIS A 47 4.74 39.43 1.07
C HIS A 47 3.62 38.38 0.94
N GLN A 48 2.63 38.64 0.08
CA GLN A 48 1.53 37.71 -0.19
C GLN A 48 2.04 36.38 -0.77
N GLN A 49 3.01 36.43 -1.68
CA GLN A 49 3.65 35.23 -2.24
C GLN A 49 4.38 34.44 -1.15
N LEU A 50 5.15 35.10 -0.29
CA LEU A 50 5.84 34.47 0.84
C LEU A 50 4.87 33.80 1.80
N GLU A 51 3.77 34.47 2.17
CA GLU A 51 2.76 33.85 3.02
C GLU A 51 2.13 32.62 2.38
N LYS A 52 1.86 32.67 1.07
CA LYS A 52 1.31 31.53 0.33
C LYS A 52 2.28 30.36 0.35
N LEU A 53 3.55 30.59 0.06
CA LEU A 53 4.60 29.56 0.08
C LEU A 53 4.85 29.01 1.49
N TYR A 54 4.84 29.86 2.51
CA TYR A 54 4.98 29.44 3.91
C TYR A 54 3.80 28.54 4.34
N ARG A 55 2.57 28.89 3.95
CA ARG A 55 1.39 28.03 4.19
C ARG A 55 1.49 26.72 3.41
N ALA A 56 1.90 26.76 2.14
CA ALA A 56 2.05 25.58 1.30
C ALA A 56 3.08 24.59 1.88
N THR A 57 4.28 25.06 2.21
CA THR A 57 5.35 24.24 2.79
C THR A 57 4.99 23.68 4.17
N ARG A 58 4.23 24.43 4.99
CA ARG A 58 3.67 23.94 6.25
C ARG A 58 2.67 22.81 6.00
N ASN A 59 1.69 23.02 5.12
CA ASN A 59 0.68 22.01 4.80
C ASN A 59 1.34 20.75 4.20
N GLY A 60 2.34 20.92 3.33
CA GLY A 60 3.13 19.82 2.77
C GLY A 60 3.82 19.00 3.86
N ARG A 61 4.51 19.66 4.79
CA ARG A 61 5.14 18.97 5.94
C ARG A 61 4.12 18.24 6.80
N ASP A 62 2.99 18.86 7.10
CA ASP A 62 1.97 18.25 7.97
C ASP A 62 1.32 17.03 7.28
N PHE A 63 1.05 17.09 5.97
CA PHE A 63 0.60 15.93 5.20
C PHE A 63 1.65 14.81 5.15
N GLN A 64 2.93 15.14 4.95
CA GLN A 64 4.04 14.18 4.97
C GLN A 64 4.10 13.44 6.32
N LYS A 65 3.85 14.14 7.44
CA LYS A 65 3.79 13.52 8.78
C LYS A 65 2.66 12.50 8.90
N GLU A 66 1.49 12.82 8.37
CA GLU A 66 0.35 11.88 8.38
C GLU A 66 0.65 10.63 7.55
N ILE A 67 1.29 10.78 6.38
CA ILE A 67 1.74 9.63 5.57
C ILE A 67 2.72 8.77 6.38
N VAL A 68 3.73 9.39 6.99
CA VAL A 68 4.75 8.68 7.79
C VAL A 68 4.09 7.90 8.92
N LYS A 69 3.18 8.53 9.68
CA LYS A 69 2.47 7.88 10.78
C LYS A 69 1.61 6.69 10.33
N ALA A 70 0.91 6.83 9.20
CA ALA A 70 0.10 5.76 8.65
C ALA A 70 0.98 4.58 8.19
N ALA A 71 2.05 4.87 7.44
CA ALA A 71 2.99 3.86 6.97
C ALA A 71 3.72 3.15 8.12
N GLU A 72 4.10 3.85 9.19
CA GLU A 72 4.64 3.24 10.42
C GLU A 72 3.65 2.24 11.05
N THR A 73 2.37 2.62 11.08
CA THR A 73 1.31 1.75 11.60
C THR A 73 1.14 0.51 10.72
N PHE A 74 1.14 0.66 9.39
CA PHE A 74 1.09 -0.48 8.47
C PHE A 74 2.29 -1.40 8.62
N THR A 75 3.51 -0.87 8.71
CA THR A 75 4.71 -1.66 8.94
C THR A 75 4.64 -2.41 10.29
N ALA A 76 4.17 -1.76 11.37
CA ALA A 76 3.99 -2.40 12.67
C ALA A 76 2.95 -3.54 12.64
N ILE A 77 1.83 -3.34 11.94
CA ILE A 77 0.84 -4.40 11.70
C ILE A 77 1.45 -5.53 10.87
N GLY A 78 2.22 -5.18 9.84
CA GLY A 78 2.93 -6.14 8.99
C GLY A 78 3.89 -7.03 9.78
N TYR A 79 4.66 -6.48 10.72
CA TYR A 79 5.52 -7.30 11.59
C TYR A 79 4.74 -8.29 12.46
N LYS A 80 3.61 -7.86 13.03
CA LYS A 80 2.73 -8.77 13.79
C LYS A 80 2.09 -9.85 12.91
N HIS A 81 1.77 -9.51 11.67
CA HIS A 81 1.28 -10.47 10.69
C HIS A 81 2.33 -11.55 10.43
N ILE A 82 3.57 -11.14 10.14
CA ILE A 82 4.72 -12.04 9.93
C ILE A 82 4.95 -12.96 11.13
N GLU A 83 4.96 -12.41 12.35
CA GLU A 83 5.14 -13.19 13.57
C GLU A 83 4.06 -14.28 13.71
N THR A 84 2.80 -13.87 13.58
CA THR A 84 1.65 -14.79 13.72
C THR A 84 1.63 -15.83 12.59
N GLY A 85 1.91 -15.39 11.36
CA GLY A 85 1.91 -16.23 10.17
C GLY A 85 3.06 -17.24 10.14
N THR A 86 4.25 -16.83 10.60
CA THR A 86 5.40 -17.72 10.76
C THR A 86 5.09 -18.80 11.79
N LYS A 87 4.49 -18.42 12.92
CA LYS A 87 4.09 -19.40 13.94
C LYS A 87 3.09 -20.41 13.41
N LEU A 88 2.07 -19.96 12.68
CA LEU A 88 1.10 -20.84 12.05
C LEU A 88 1.76 -21.76 11.02
N SER A 89 2.68 -21.24 10.23
CA SER A 89 3.46 -22.03 9.26
C SER A 89 4.22 -23.16 9.96
N GLU A 90 4.95 -22.86 11.03
CA GLU A 90 5.70 -23.85 11.82
C GLU A 90 4.78 -24.93 12.38
N ASP A 91 3.64 -24.55 12.96
CA ASP A 91 2.68 -25.49 13.54
C ASP A 91 2.06 -26.41 12.47
N CYS A 92 1.74 -25.87 11.29
CA CYS A 92 1.25 -26.64 10.15
C CYS A 92 2.31 -27.62 9.59
N CYS A 93 3.54 -27.16 9.39
CA CYS A 93 4.65 -28.02 8.95
C CYS A 93 4.95 -29.12 9.97
N LYS A 94 4.94 -28.79 11.27
CA LYS A 94 5.14 -29.75 12.35
C LYS A 94 4.05 -30.82 12.35
N TYR A 95 2.78 -30.41 12.28
CA TYR A 95 1.66 -31.36 12.20
C TYR A 95 1.82 -32.30 11.01
N GLY A 96 2.16 -31.78 9.83
CA GLY A 96 2.39 -32.60 8.64
C GLY A 96 3.54 -33.59 8.80
N ALA A 97 4.65 -33.17 9.40
CA ALA A 97 5.82 -34.03 9.65
C ALA A 97 5.58 -35.13 10.71
N GLU A 98 4.72 -34.87 11.70
CA GLU A 98 4.41 -35.84 12.76
C GLU A 98 3.33 -36.86 12.34
N ASN A 99 2.57 -36.60 11.28
CA ASN A 99 1.41 -37.39 10.86
C ASN A 99 1.54 -37.98 9.44
N ILE A 100 2.73 -38.50 9.11
CA ILE A 100 3.12 -39.00 7.77
C ILE A 100 2.23 -40.14 7.22
N ASN A 101 1.38 -40.76 8.04
CA ASN A 101 0.50 -41.88 7.66
C ASN A 101 -0.61 -41.44 6.67
N ASP A 102 -0.25 -41.13 5.43
CA ASP A 102 -1.09 -40.90 4.24
C ASP A 102 -2.44 -40.20 4.50
N ASN A 103 -2.41 -39.24 5.44
CA ASN A 103 -3.56 -38.50 5.90
C ASN A 103 -3.64 -37.22 5.07
N ILE A 104 -4.74 -37.06 4.34
CA ILE A 104 -5.02 -35.88 3.51
C ILE A 104 -4.84 -34.57 4.29
N LEU A 105 -5.15 -34.58 5.59
CA LEU A 105 -4.99 -33.42 6.45
C LEU A 105 -3.51 -33.10 6.73
N ALA A 106 -2.67 -34.10 6.96
CA ALA A 106 -1.24 -33.90 7.21
C ALA A 106 -0.55 -33.30 5.99
N LYS A 107 -0.88 -33.80 4.80
CA LYS A 107 -0.32 -33.28 3.54
C LYS A 107 -0.83 -31.88 3.21
N ALA A 108 -2.13 -31.62 3.42
CA ALA A 108 -2.69 -30.27 3.26
C ALA A 108 -2.06 -29.27 4.25
N ALA A 109 -1.81 -29.68 5.50
CA ALA A 109 -1.12 -28.85 6.49
C ALA A 109 0.32 -28.53 6.07
N SER A 110 1.09 -29.50 5.56
CA SER A 110 2.43 -29.25 5.02
C SER A 110 2.42 -28.26 3.86
N ILE A 111 1.57 -28.48 2.85
CA ILE A 111 1.44 -27.60 1.67
C ILE A 111 1.11 -26.17 2.11
N TYR A 112 0.09 -26.01 2.96
CA TYR A 112 -0.29 -24.70 3.48
C TYR A 112 0.84 -24.04 4.27
N GLY A 113 1.48 -24.80 5.16
CA GLY A 113 2.56 -24.32 6.02
C GLY A 113 3.73 -23.79 5.22
N ASP A 114 4.18 -24.51 4.19
CA ASP A 114 5.28 -24.08 3.33
C ASP A 114 4.93 -22.83 2.51
N ALA A 115 3.73 -22.79 1.92
CA ALA A 115 3.28 -21.59 1.21
C ALA A 115 3.11 -20.37 2.11
N ARG A 116 2.69 -20.58 3.37
CA ARG A 116 2.60 -19.51 4.35
C ARG A 116 3.95 -18.84 4.60
N LYS A 117 5.07 -19.58 4.58
CA LYS A 117 6.43 -19.00 4.66
C LYS A 117 6.68 -18.03 3.51
N HIS A 118 6.25 -18.39 2.31
CA HIS A 118 6.39 -17.53 1.14
C HIS A 118 5.51 -16.28 1.24
N VAL A 119 4.28 -16.41 1.74
CA VAL A 119 3.40 -15.26 2.04
C VAL A 119 4.05 -14.29 3.03
N GLU A 120 4.63 -14.80 4.13
CA GLU A 120 5.28 -13.94 5.11
C GLU A 120 6.54 -13.24 4.56
N LYS A 121 7.28 -13.90 3.67
CA LYS A 121 8.41 -13.29 2.97
C LYS A 121 7.98 -12.10 2.10
N GLU A 122 6.88 -12.23 1.37
CA GLU A 122 6.34 -11.12 0.57
C GLU A 122 5.86 -9.95 1.45
N GLN A 123 5.31 -10.24 2.65
CA GLN A 123 4.97 -9.20 3.63
C GLN A 123 6.22 -8.50 4.19
N GLU A 124 7.30 -9.25 4.42
CA GLU A 124 8.58 -8.70 4.86
C GLU A 124 9.20 -7.77 3.81
N ASP A 125 9.20 -8.19 2.55
CA ASP A 125 9.72 -7.40 1.43
C ASP A 125 8.88 -6.14 1.20
N PHE A 126 7.56 -6.22 1.36
CA PHE A 126 6.69 -5.04 1.33
C PHE A 126 6.98 -4.07 2.49
N ASN A 127 7.18 -4.58 3.72
CA ASN A 127 7.57 -3.75 4.87
C ASN A 127 8.92 -3.03 4.62
N LYS A 128 9.91 -3.73 4.05
CA LYS A 128 11.21 -3.14 3.67
C LYS A 128 11.06 -2.04 2.62
N LEU A 129 10.18 -2.24 1.64
CA LEU A 129 9.86 -1.24 0.63
C LEU A 129 9.22 0.00 1.27
N LEU A 130 8.23 -0.16 2.14
CA LEU A 130 7.61 0.95 2.87
C LEU A 130 8.65 1.72 3.70
N SER A 131 9.56 1.03 4.40
CA SER A 131 10.60 1.69 5.18
C SER A 131 11.54 2.51 4.28
N SER A 132 12.21 1.84 3.34
CA SER A 132 13.31 2.43 2.58
C SER A 132 12.84 3.40 1.50
N GLN A 133 11.72 3.12 0.85
CA GLN A 133 11.24 3.92 -0.27
C GLN A 133 10.24 4.98 0.14
N VAL A 134 9.63 4.91 1.32
CA VAL A 134 8.57 5.86 1.73
C VAL A 134 8.92 6.56 3.03
N LEU A 135 9.10 5.80 4.12
CA LEU A 135 9.31 6.37 5.45
C LEU A 135 10.58 7.20 5.54
N ASP A 136 11.73 6.62 5.19
CA ASP A 136 13.02 7.28 5.38
C ASP A 136 13.17 8.56 4.54
N PRO A 137 12.79 8.58 3.24
CA PRO A 137 12.82 9.81 2.44
C PRO A 137 11.89 10.91 2.98
N LEU A 138 10.68 10.55 3.44
CA LEU A 138 9.74 11.53 3.99
C LEU A 138 10.22 12.08 5.34
N ARG A 139 10.77 11.24 6.23
CA ARG A 139 11.38 11.69 7.49
C ARG A 139 12.53 12.66 7.24
N ALA A 140 13.43 12.32 6.31
CA ALA A 140 14.54 13.18 5.92
C ALA A 140 14.07 14.55 5.40
N MET A 141 12.97 14.57 4.64
CA MET A 141 12.40 15.83 4.13
C MET A 141 11.69 16.65 5.22
N ILE A 142 11.00 16.00 6.15
CA ILE A 142 10.33 16.68 7.29
C ILE A 142 11.34 17.32 8.23
N ALA A 143 12.46 16.63 8.49
CA ALA A 143 13.54 17.07 9.37
C ALA A 143 14.71 17.76 8.65
N GLY A 144 14.58 18.01 7.34
CA GLY A 144 15.67 18.47 6.51
C GLY A 144 16.05 19.93 6.75
N ALA A 145 17.36 20.21 6.79
CA ALA A 145 17.90 21.57 6.87
C ALA A 145 17.29 22.56 5.86
N PRO A 146 17.05 22.20 4.58
CA PRO A 146 16.49 23.16 3.61
C PRO A 146 15.14 23.76 4.02
N LEU A 147 14.27 22.97 4.67
CA LEU A 147 12.97 23.45 5.13
C LEU A 147 13.11 24.43 6.30
N GLU A 148 13.99 24.11 7.26
CA GLU A 148 14.23 24.97 8.42
C GLU A 148 14.95 26.27 8.04
N ASP A 149 15.94 26.20 7.14
CA ASP A 149 16.63 27.37 6.61
C ASP A 149 15.67 28.32 5.86
N ALA A 150 14.81 27.77 5.00
CA ALA A 150 13.78 28.56 4.30
C ALA A 150 12.79 29.23 5.28
N ARG A 151 12.43 28.53 6.38
CA ARG A 151 11.58 29.11 7.44
C ARG A 151 12.30 30.22 8.21
N HIS A 152 13.58 30.04 8.53
CA HIS A 152 14.36 31.08 9.19
C HIS A 152 14.48 32.34 8.32
N LEU A 153 14.71 32.19 7.01
CA LEU A 153 14.69 33.32 6.08
C LEU A 153 13.33 34.04 6.06
N ALA A 154 12.23 33.30 6.01
CA ALA A 154 10.88 33.87 6.04
C ALA A 154 10.56 34.61 7.35
N GLN A 155 10.98 34.07 8.50
CA GLN A 155 10.85 34.72 9.80
C GLN A 155 11.68 36.01 9.87
N ARG A 156 12.91 35.97 9.35
CA ARG A 156 13.80 37.13 9.32
C ARG A 156 13.25 38.23 8.43
N TYR A 157 12.66 37.87 7.28
CA TYR A 157 11.91 38.81 6.43
C TYR A 157 10.72 39.43 7.17
N SER A 158 9.93 38.63 7.89
CA SER A 158 8.78 39.12 8.66
C SER A 158 9.18 40.16 9.70
N ARG A 159 10.27 39.92 10.45
CA ARG A 159 10.82 40.90 11.40
C ARG A 159 11.26 42.19 10.73
N MET A 160 12.01 42.08 9.63
CA MET A 160 12.50 43.25 8.89
C MET A 160 11.35 44.08 8.30
N ARG A 161 10.27 43.43 7.87
CA ARG A 161 9.05 44.09 7.40
C ARG A 161 8.38 44.89 8.52
N GLN A 162 8.25 44.30 9.71
CA GLN A 162 7.72 45.00 10.89
C GLN A 162 8.58 46.21 11.29
N GLU A 163 9.91 46.09 11.20
CA GLU A 163 10.85 47.20 11.41
C GLU A 163 10.66 48.30 10.36
N ALA A 164 10.48 47.94 9.09
CA ALA A 164 10.22 48.88 8.00
C ALA A 164 8.87 49.61 8.17
N GLU A 165 7.81 48.91 8.61
CA GLU A 165 6.50 49.50 8.94
C GLU A 165 6.63 50.52 10.08
N THR A 166 7.35 50.15 11.15
CA THR A 166 7.61 51.04 12.29
C THR A 166 8.41 52.28 11.87
N GLN A 167 9.43 52.09 11.03
CA GLN A 167 10.24 53.19 10.50
C GLN A 167 9.42 54.10 9.57
N ALA A 168 8.48 53.55 8.79
CA ALA A 168 7.60 54.34 7.93
C ALA A 168 6.68 55.26 8.75
N LEU A 169 6.13 54.78 9.88
CA LEU A 169 5.35 55.60 10.80
C LEU A 169 6.18 56.74 11.41
N GLU A 170 7.44 56.46 11.75
CA GLU A 170 8.35 57.48 12.29
C GLU A 170 8.73 58.54 11.24
N VAL A 171 8.92 58.16 9.97
CA VAL A 171 9.11 59.12 8.87
C VAL A 171 7.89 60.03 8.74
N SER A 172 6.66 59.48 8.72
CA SER A 172 5.44 60.28 8.68
C SER A 172 5.33 61.27 9.85
N ARG A 173 5.71 60.83 11.06
CA ARG A 173 5.74 61.68 12.26
C ARG A 173 6.75 62.82 12.14
N ARG A 174 7.96 62.54 11.66
CA ARG A 174 8.99 63.58 11.46
C ARG A 174 8.62 64.55 10.33
N GLN A 175 7.97 64.05 9.28
CA GLN A 175 7.48 64.88 8.19
C GLN A 175 6.42 65.87 8.69
N ALA A 176 5.50 65.45 9.57
CA ALA A 176 4.55 66.35 10.22
C ALA A 176 5.25 67.42 11.07
N ARG A 177 6.27 67.04 11.87
CA ARG A 177 7.05 67.99 12.67
C ARG A 177 7.80 69.04 11.83
N VAL A 178 8.33 68.65 10.66
CA VAL A 178 8.97 69.59 9.72
C VAL A 178 7.95 70.56 9.12
N ARG A 179 6.73 70.08 8.81
CA ARG A 179 5.63 70.95 8.34
C ARG A 179 5.20 71.98 9.39
N GLU A 180 5.19 71.61 10.67
CA GLU A 180 4.88 72.51 11.79
C GLU A 180 6.03 73.46 12.11
N SER A 181 7.27 72.98 12.07
CA SER A 181 8.47 73.72 12.45
C SER A 181 9.66 73.35 11.54
N PRO A 182 9.88 74.09 10.45
CA PRO A 182 10.90 73.80 9.45
C PRO A 182 12.31 74.25 9.91
N MET A 183 12.74 73.78 11.07
CA MET A 183 14.08 74.01 11.61
C MET A 183 15.10 73.10 10.90
N PRO A 184 16.33 73.57 10.64
CA PRO A 184 17.39 72.75 10.03
C PRO A 184 17.62 71.42 10.74
N GLU A 185 17.49 71.39 12.07
CA GLU A 185 17.62 70.17 12.87
C GLU A 185 16.49 69.16 12.59
N ASN A 186 15.24 69.62 12.46
CA ASN A 186 14.09 68.75 12.15
C ASN A 186 14.20 68.16 10.75
N VAL A 187 14.67 68.97 9.79
CA VAL A 187 14.93 68.54 8.40
C VAL A 187 16.03 67.48 8.37
N ALA A 188 17.14 67.69 9.08
CA ALA A 188 18.22 66.70 9.17
C ALA A 188 17.74 65.37 9.79
N LYS A 189 16.94 65.42 10.85
CA LYS A 189 16.34 64.22 11.48
C LYS A 189 15.36 63.49 10.55
N LEU A 190 14.59 64.21 9.74
CA LEU A 190 13.72 63.62 8.72
C LEU A 190 14.54 62.89 7.66
N HIS A 191 15.55 63.55 7.08
CA HIS A 191 16.42 62.92 6.07
C HIS A 191 17.14 61.67 6.60
N ALA A 192 17.63 61.70 7.84
CA ALA A 192 18.22 60.50 8.46
C ALA A 192 17.21 59.35 8.61
N ALA A 193 15.95 59.67 8.97
CA ALA A 193 14.90 58.67 9.07
C ALA A 193 14.47 58.10 7.72
N GLU A 194 14.44 58.94 6.68
CA GLU A 194 14.17 58.54 5.29
C GLU A 194 15.28 57.65 4.75
N ALA A 195 16.55 58.01 4.97
CA ALA A 195 17.70 57.19 4.58
C ALA A 195 17.63 55.78 5.21
N LYS A 196 17.35 55.70 6.52
CA LYS A 196 17.16 54.42 7.22
C LYS A 196 15.96 53.62 6.67
N LYS A 197 14.86 54.29 6.31
CA LYS A 197 13.70 53.64 5.67
C LYS A 197 14.09 53.04 4.30
N GLN A 198 14.85 53.77 3.49
CA GLN A 198 15.29 53.28 2.19
C GLN A 198 16.24 52.09 2.32
N GLU A 199 17.17 52.12 3.29
CA GLU A 199 18.06 51.00 3.57
C GLU A 199 17.29 49.74 4.00
N LEU A 200 16.34 49.87 4.95
CA LEU A 200 15.47 48.76 5.35
C LEU A 200 14.69 48.19 4.16
N LYS A 201 14.19 49.06 3.28
CA LYS A 201 13.44 48.65 2.08
C LYS A 201 14.31 47.86 1.11
N ALA A 202 15.56 48.29 0.88
CA ALA A 202 16.51 47.58 0.04
C ALA A 202 16.88 46.20 0.61
N ASN A 203 17.22 46.15 1.90
CA ASN A 203 17.54 44.91 2.60
C ASN A 203 16.36 43.93 2.60
N MET A 204 15.14 44.44 2.82
CA MET A 204 13.91 43.65 2.79
C MET A 204 13.62 43.08 1.41
N ALA A 205 13.90 43.83 0.34
CA ALA A 205 13.72 43.36 -1.02
C ALA A 205 14.66 42.20 -1.37
N VAL A 206 15.93 42.26 -0.92
CA VAL A 206 16.90 41.16 -1.10
C VAL A 206 16.48 39.93 -0.31
N LEU A 207 16.27 40.09 1.00
CA LEU A 207 15.90 38.99 1.89
C LEU A 207 14.56 38.35 1.48
N GLY A 208 13.59 39.14 1.03
CA GLY A 208 12.32 38.64 0.54
C GLY A 208 12.47 37.81 -0.75
N LYS A 209 13.39 38.16 -1.65
CA LYS A 209 13.69 37.35 -2.84
C LYS A 209 14.33 36.03 -2.45
N GLU A 210 15.31 36.05 -1.55
CA GLU A 210 15.98 34.86 -1.03
C GLU A 210 14.99 33.91 -0.33
N ALA A 211 14.19 34.43 0.59
CA ALA A 211 13.17 33.66 1.31
C ALA A 211 12.13 33.06 0.34
N SER A 212 11.72 33.83 -0.69
CA SER A 212 10.74 33.35 -1.69
C SER A 212 11.32 32.23 -2.53
N ALA A 213 12.55 32.38 -3.00
CA ALA A 213 13.24 31.37 -3.80
C ALA A 213 13.47 30.09 -2.98
N ALA A 214 13.92 30.21 -1.73
CA ALA A 214 14.13 29.07 -0.84
C ALA A 214 12.81 28.32 -0.56
N LEU A 215 11.74 29.03 -0.17
CA LEU A 215 10.44 28.40 0.08
C LEU A 215 9.83 27.78 -1.17
N ALA A 216 9.98 28.41 -2.35
CA ALA A 216 9.49 27.86 -3.60
C ALA A 216 10.23 26.57 -3.99
N ALA A 217 11.55 26.53 -3.80
CA ALA A 217 12.35 25.33 -4.03
C ALA A 217 11.93 24.19 -3.10
N VAL A 218 11.72 24.49 -1.81
CA VAL A 218 11.23 23.51 -0.83
C VAL A 218 9.83 23.02 -1.17
N ASP A 219 8.89 23.91 -1.51
CA ASP A 219 7.52 23.53 -1.89
C ASP A 219 7.51 22.60 -3.11
N ALA A 220 8.27 22.96 -4.17
CA ALA A 220 8.40 22.13 -5.36
C ALA A 220 9.03 20.76 -5.06
N GLN A 221 10.06 20.73 -4.21
CA GLN A 221 10.68 19.46 -3.77
C GLN A 221 9.70 18.61 -2.96
N GLN A 222 8.97 19.21 -2.02
CA GLN A 222 7.96 18.53 -1.22
C GLN A 222 6.89 17.90 -2.09
N GLN A 223 6.31 18.66 -3.01
CA GLN A 223 5.26 18.16 -3.91
C GLN A 223 5.77 16.99 -4.77
N ARG A 224 6.92 17.17 -5.45
CA ARG A 224 7.49 16.14 -6.34
C ARG A 224 7.85 14.87 -5.58
N LEU A 225 8.57 14.99 -4.46
CA LEU A 225 9.03 13.82 -3.73
C LEU A 225 7.86 13.11 -3.05
N THR A 226 6.94 13.84 -2.40
CA THR A 226 5.74 13.24 -1.80
C THR A 226 4.89 12.51 -2.82
N PHE A 227 4.68 13.10 -4.01
CA PHE A 227 3.99 12.40 -5.10
C PHE A 227 4.69 11.10 -5.49
N GLN A 228 6.02 11.14 -5.69
CA GLN A 228 6.79 9.94 -6.01
C GLN A 228 6.67 8.86 -4.92
N ARG A 229 6.64 9.25 -3.64
CA ARG A 229 6.46 8.30 -2.53
C ARG A 229 5.07 7.67 -2.51
N LEU A 230 4.02 8.44 -2.81
CA LEU A 230 2.66 7.90 -2.96
C LEU A 230 2.58 6.89 -4.10
N VAL A 231 3.24 7.17 -5.23
CA VAL A 231 3.34 6.21 -6.34
C VAL A 231 4.05 4.93 -5.88
N SER A 232 5.18 5.05 -5.18
CA SER A 232 5.92 3.89 -4.65
C SER A 232 5.07 3.04 -3.68
N MET A 233 4.24 3.68 -2.86
CA MET A 233 3.28 2.97 -1.98
C MET A 233 2.28 2.15 -2.79
N VAL A 234 1.63 2.77 -3.79
CA VAL A 234 0.61 2.12 -4.62
C VAL A 234 1.22 0.96 -5.42
N GLU A 235 2.39 1.16 -6.02
CA GLU A 235 3.09 0.12 -6.78
C GLU A 235 3.54 -1.04 -5.88
N GLY A 236 4.05 -0.73 -4.69
CA GLY A 236 4.44 -1.71 -3.69
C GLY A 236 3.25 -2.55 -3.21
N GLU A 237 2.14 -1.90 -2.84
CA GLU A 237 0.92 -2.56 -2.37
C GLU A 237 0.31 -3.45 -3.46
N LYS A 238 0.21 -2.94 -4.69
CA LYS A 238 -0.25 -3.73 -5.84
C LYS A 238 0.63 -4.97 -6.05
N THR A 239 1.94 -4.79 -6.05
CA THR A 239 2.88 -5.90 -6.28
C THR A 239 2.77 -6.95 -5.19
N TYR A 240 2.71 -6.52 -3.93
CA TYR A 240 2.50 -7.39 -2.78
C TYR A 240 1.23 -8.24 -2.95
N HIS A 241 0.08 -7.62 -3.19
CA HIS A 241 -1.18 -8.37 -3.34
C HIS A 241 -1.18 -9.32 -4.54
N LEU A 242 -0.59 -8.94 -5.67
CA LEU A 242 -0.47 -9.83 -6.83
C LEU A 242 0.39 -11.06 -6.53
N ARG A 243 1.48 -10.89 -5.77
CA ARG A 243 2.34 -12.01 -5.38
C ARG A 243 1.67 -12.93 -4.37
N ILE A 244 0.96 -12.37 -3.39
CA ILE A 244 0.14 -13.16 -2.47
C ILE A 244 -0.92 -13.97 -3.21
N ALA A 245 -1.62 -13.34 -4.16
CA ALA A 245 -2.64 -14.03 -4.97
C ALA A 245 -2.03 -15.17 -5.81
N ALA A 246 -0.84 -14.97 -6.37
CA ALA A 246 -0.13 -16.02 -7.12
C ALA A 246 0.22 -17.22 -6.22
N ILE A 247 0.82 -16.98 -5.05
CA ILE A 247 1.16 -18.03 -4.09
C ILE A 247 -0.08 -18.81 -3.67
N LEU A 248 -1.16 -18.11 -3.31
CA LEU A 248 -2.39 -18.76 -2.87
C LEU A 248 -3.09 -19.54 -3.99
N GLY A 249 -3.01 -19.07 -5.23
CA GLY A 249 -3.55 -19.79 -6.39
C GLY A 249 -2.80 -21.09 -6.68
N GLU A 250 -1.48 -21.10 -6.55
CA GLU A 250 -0.66 -22.32 -6.69
C GLU A 250 -1.01 -23.35 -5.60
N VAL A 251 -1.14 -22.90 -4.36
CA VAL A 251 -1.52 -23.73 -3.21
C VAL A 251 -2.90 -24.34 -3.35
N GLU A 252 -3.88 -23.53 -3.77
CA GLU A 252 -5.23 -24.00 -4.01
C GLU A 252 -5.24 -25.12 -5.06
N ALA A 253 -4.53 -24.93 -6.18
CA ALA A 253 -4.41 -25.93 -7.23
C ALA A 253 -3.76 -27.23 -6.73
N GLU A 254 -2.70 -27.13 -5.91
CA GLU A 254 -2.03 -28.29 -5.32
C GLU A 254 -2.96 -29.05 -4.34
N MET A 255 -3.66 -28.33 -3.47
CA MET A 255 -4.62 -28.91 -2.53
C MET A 255 -5.80 -29.60 -3.22
N VAL A 256 -6.34 -28.99 -4.29
CA VAL A 256 -7.40 -29.60 -5.10
C VAL A 256 -6.91 -30.89 -5.76
N SER A 257 -5.69 -30.88 -6.29
CA SER A 257 -5.07 -32.06 -6.89
C SER A 257 -4.85 -33.17 -5.86
N GLU A 258 -4.45 -32.82 -4.63
CA GLU A 258 -4.31 -33.77 -3.51
C GLU A 258 -5.65 -34.40 -3.13
N LYS A 259 -6.71 -33.59 -3.05
CA LYS A 259 -8.07 -34.05 -2.77
C LYS A 259 -8.55 -35.04 -3.84
N GLN A 260 -8.39 -34.70 -5.12
CA GLN A 260 -8.77 -35.57 -6.23
C GLN A 260 -8.00 -36.89 -6.22
N ARG A 261 -6.70 -36.86 -5.91
CA ARG A 261 -5.89 -38.09 -5.76
C ARG A 261 -6.41 -38.98 -4.64
N LYS A 262 -6.80 -38.43 -3.49
CA LYS A 262 -7.36 -39.24 -2.38
C LYS A 262 -8.77 -39.77 -2.67
N GLU A 263 -9.63 -38.97 -3.28
CA GLU A 263 -10.98 -39.41 -3.69
C GLU A 263 -10.93 -40.53 -4.75
N SER A 264 -9.91 -40.48 -5.61
CA SER A 264 -9.69 -41.51 -6.64
C SER A 264 -8.98 -42.75 -6.09
N ALA A 265 -8.45 -42.74 -4.86
CA ALA A 265 -7.67 -43.87 -4.34
C ALA A 265 -8.57 -45.04 -3.88
N PRO A 266 -8.11 -46.30 -4.04
CA PRO A 266 -8.80 -47.45 -3.47
C PRO A 266 -8.95 -47.34 -1.95
N PRO A 267 -10.07 -47.80 -1.37
CA PRO A 267 -10.27 -47.75 0.08
C PRO A 267 -9.21 -48.58 0.83
N VAL A 268 -8.59 -47.96 1.84
CA VAL A 268 -7.64 -48.63 2.73
C VAL A 268 -8.45 -49.41 3.78
N ILE A 269 -8.34 -50.74 3.77
CA ILE A 269 -9.00 -51.60 4.76
C ILE A 269 -8.32 -51.39 6.12
N SER A 270 -9.01 -50.72 7.05
CA SER A 270 -8.81 -50.98 8.49
C SER A 270 -9.43 -52.35 8.78
N SER A 271 -8.65 -53.23 9.41
CA SER A 271 -9.09 -54.58 9.76
C SER A 271 -10.19 -54.53 10.84
N GLU A 272 -11.41 -54.19 10.45
CA GLU A 272 -12.60 -54.35 11.29
C GLU A 272 -13.37 -55.59 10.82
N ASN A 273 -13.20 -56.65 11.60
CA ASN A 273 -13.98 -57.88 11.52
C ASN A 273 -15.44 -57.58 11.93
N GLY A 274 -16.31 -57.34 10.95
CA GLY A 274 -17.76 -57.36 11.10
C GLY A 274 -18.38 -58.21 9.98
N PRO A 275 -19.41 -59.03 10.26
CA PRO A 275 -20.03 -59.89 9.24
C PRO A 275 -21.01 -59.06 8.41
N GLU A 276 -20.51 -58.19 7.53
CA GLU A 276 -21.36 -57.64 6.46
C GLU A 276 -21.65 -58.75 5.45
N LYS A 277 -22.93 -58.96 5.12
CA LYS A 277 -23.40 -59.95 4.12
C LYS A 277 -22.69 -59.73 2.78
N THR A 278 -21.59 -60.44 2.57
CA THR A 278 -20.77 -60.39 1.36
C THR A 278 -21.58 -61.00 0.22
N THR A 279 -22.13 -60.16 -0.65
CA THR A 279 -22.91 -60.62 -1.81
C THR A 279 -21.96 -60.73 -2.98
N TYR A 280 -21.42 -61.93 -3.20
CA TYR A 280 -20.53 -62.20 -4.33
C TYR A 280 -21.30 -62.14 -5.65
N PHE A 281 -20.73 -61.51 -6.67
CA PHE A 281 -21.27 -61.59 -8.04
C PHE A 281 -20.15 -61.60 -9.07
N LEU A 282 -20.46 -62.19 -10.22
CA LEU A 282 -19.57 -62.20 -11.36
C LEU A 282 -19.76 -60.92 -12.19
N ALA A 283 -18.67 -60.31 -12.63
CA ALA A 283 -18.69 -59.21 -13.57
C ALA A 283 -17.71 -59.44 -14.71
N GLU A 284 -18.02 -58.92 -15.90
CA GLU A 284 -17.13 -58.90 -17.05
C GLU A 284 -16.45 -57.53 -17.14
N VAL A 285 -15.16 -57.51 -17.42
CA VAL A 285 -14.36 -56.29 -17.57
C VAL A 285 -14.68 -55.62 -18.91
N THR A 286 -15.20 -54.39 -18.85
CA THR A 286 -15.55 -53.57 -20.02
C THR A 286 -14.46 -52.56 -20.37
N HIS A 287 -13.57 -52.23 -19.42
CA HIS A 287 -12.44 -51.31 -19.61
C HIS A 287 -11.17 -51.88 -18.98
N THR A 288 -10.04 -51.78 -19.69
CA THR A 288 -8.73 -52.17 -19.15
C THR A 288 -8.34 -51.24 -18.00
N PHE A 289 -7.85 -51.81 -16.90
CA PHE A 289 -7.33 -51.08 -15.76
C PHE A 289 -5.93 -51.62 -15.42
N ASN A 290 -4.94 -50.75 -15.32
CA ASN A 290 -3.58 -51.13 -14.93
C ASN A 290 -3.38 -50.70 -13.47
N ALA A 291 -3.12 -51.66 -12.59
CA ALA A 291 -2.84 -51.38 -11.19
C ALA A 291 -1.56 -50.54 -11.03
N GLU A 292 -1.63 -49.48 -10.24
CA GLU A 292 -0.49 -48.63 -9.86
C GLU A 292 0.03 -48.97 -8.45
N SER A 293 -0.69 -49.81 -7.71
CA SER A 293 -0.31 -50.27 -6.37
C SER A 293 -0.59 -51.75 -6.17
N GLU A 294 0.10 -52.38 -5.21
CA GLU A 294 -0.12 -53.80 -4.86
C GLU A 294 -1.53 -54.09 -4.29
N LYS A 295 -2.29 -53.04 -3.95
CA LYS A 295 -3.68 -53.15 -3.48
C LYS A 295 -4.68 -53.15 -4.63
N GLU A 296 -4.25 -52.79 -5.83
CA GLU A 296 -5.07 -52.71 -7.03
C GLU A 296 -4.97 -53.99 -7.88
N LEU A 297 -6.05 -54.32 -8.58
CA LEU A 297 -6.11 -55.48 -9.46
C LEU A 297 -6.12 -55.03 -10.91
N SER A 298 -5.06 -55.35 -11.67
CA SER A 298 -5.04 -55.13 -13.11
C SER A 298 -6.10 -55.99 -13.80
N LEU A 299 -6.87 -55.38 -14.71
CA LEU A 299 -7.97 -56.01 -15.44
C LEU A 299 -7.80 -55.77 -16.94
N SER A 300 -8.04 -56.80 -17.76
CA SER A 300 -8.10 -56.68 -19.22
C SER A 300 -9.54 -56.85 -19.72
N VAL A 301 -9.93 -56.09 -20.74
CA VAL A 301 -11.28 -56.22 -21.35
C VAL A 301 -11.57 -57.67 -21.73
N GLY A 302 -12.76 -58.17 -21.38
CA GLY A 302 -13.21 -59.54 -21.60
C GLY A 302 -12.85 -60.52 -20.47
N ASP A 303 -12.05 -60.10 -19.47
CA ASP A 303 -11.85 -60.88 -18.26
C ASP A 303 -13.12 -60.98 -17.42
N TYR A 304 -13.20 -62.04 -16.63
CA TYR A 304 -14.23 -62.21 -15.61
C TYR A 304 -13.63 -62.04 -14.22
N VAL A 305 -14.26 -61.18 -13.42
CA VAL A 305 -13.86 -60.91 -12.03
C VAL A 305 -14.98 -61.32 -11.09
N VAL A 306 -14.61 -61.98 -9.99
CA VAL A 306 -15.53 -62.25 -8.88
C VAL A 306 -15.50 -61.04 -7.96
N VAL A 307 -16.54 -60.21 -7.99
CA VAL A 307 -16.68 -59.05 -7.12
C VAL A 307 -17.10 -59.53 -5.73
N ARG A 308 -16.31 -59.19 -4.72
CA ARG A 308 -16.51 -59.58 -3.32
C ARG A 308 -17.09 -58.43 -2.51
N LYS A 309 -16.69 -57.20 -2.82
CA LYS A 309 -17.11 -55.99 -2.11
C LYS A 309 -17.27 -54.83 -3.09
N VAL A 310 -18.33 -54.05 -2.93
CA VAL A 310 -18.51 -52.77 -3.64
C VAL A 310 -18.48 -51.67 -2.58
N SER A 311 -17.51 -50.78 -2.69
CA SER A 311 -17.38 -49.61 -1.83
C SER A 311 -18.27 -48.47 -2.34
N PRO A 312 -18.89 -47.67 -1.43
CA PRO A 312 -19.56 -46.43 -1.80
C PRO A 312 -18.65 -45.41 -2.51
N SER A 313 -17.32 -45.54 -2.39
CA SER A 313 -16.33 -44.69 -3.06
C SER A 313 -16.17 -44.97 -4.57
N GLY A 314 -17.00 -45.84 -5.15
CA GLY A 314 -16.93 -46.20 -6.57
C GLY A 314 -15.88 -47.29 -6.88
N TRP A 315 -15.19 -47.82 -5.88
CA TRP A 315 -14.24 -48.93 -6.01
C TRP A 315 -14.88 -50.27 -5.67
N SER A 316 -14.48 -51.33 -6.36
CA SER A 316 -14.88 -52.72 -6.08
C SER A 316 -13.65 -53.56 -5.78
N GLU A 317 -13.74 -54.44 -4.80
CA GLU A 317 -12.74 -55.46 -4.51
C GLU A 317 -13.18 -56.77 -5.14
N GLY A 318 -12.28 -57.42 -5.85
CA GLY A 318 -12.56 -58.71 -6.47
C GLY A 318 -11.32 -59.52 -6.72
N GLU A 319 -11.55 -60.67 -7.36
CA GLU A 319 -10.50 -61.62 -7.70
C GLU A 319 -10.60 -62.00 -9.17
N CYS A 320 -9.47 -61.91 -9.88
CA CYS A 320 -9.34 -62.27 -11.28
C CYS A 320 -7.98 -62.95 -11.49
N ARG A 321 -7.96 -64.09 -12.20
CA ARG A 321 -6.74 -64.84 -12.55
C ARG A 321 -5.84 -65.17 -11.34
N GLY A 322 -6.45 -65.47 -10.19
CA GLY A 322 -5.73 -65.80 -8.95
C GLY A 322 -5.14 -64.61 -8.20
N ASN A 323 -5.34 -63.39 -8.69
CA ASN A 323 -4.95 -62.15 -8.02
C ASN A 323 -6.19 -61.45 -7.47
N ALA A 324 -6.06 -60.85 -6.29
CA ALA A 324 -7.12 -60.09 -5.67
C ALA A 324 -6.67 -58.65 -5.42
N GLY A 325 -7.60 -57.72 -5.57
CA GLY A 325 -7.34 -56.30 -5.37
C GLY A 325 -8.53 -55.43 -5.74
N TRP A 326 -8.33 -54.14 -5.65
CA TRP A 326 -9.33 -53.13 -5.93
C TRP A 326 -9.27 -52.65 -7.39
N PHE A 327 -10.42 -52.37 -7.97
CA PHE A 327 -10.56 -51.77 -9.30
C PHE A 327 -11.78 -50.83 -9.33
N PRO A 328 -11.85 -49.87 -10.26
CA PRO A 328 -13.02 -49.00 -10.38
C PRO A 328 -14.27 -49.80 -10.74
N SER A 329 -15.36 -49.64 -9.99
CA SER A 329 -16.60 -50.40 -10.20
C SER A 329 -17.22 -50.15 -11.58
N ALA A 330 -16.98 -48.98 -12.16
CA ALA A 330 -17.46 -48.62 -13.50
C ALA A 330 -16.77 -49.39 -14.64
N TYR A 331 -15.68 -50.11 -14.35
CA TYR A 331 -14.88 -50.81 -15.36
C TYR A 331 -15.35 -52.26 -15.57
N VAL A 332 -16.38 -52.68 -14.83
CA VAL A 332 -16.93 -54.02 -14.91
C VAL A 332 -18.45 -53.97 -14.96
N GLU A 333 -19.06 -54.91 -15.67
CA GLU A 333 -20.51 -55.03 -15.80
C GLU A 333 -20.98 -56.35 -15.18
N LYS A 334 -21.98 -56.30 -14.29
CA LYS A 334 -22.52 -57.48 -13.61
C LYS A 334 -23.12 -58.47 -14.61
N ARG A 335 -22.65 -59.71 -14.61
CA ARG A 335 -23.17 -60.80 -15.45
C ARG A 335 -23.96 -61.81 -14.60
N GLN A 336 -25.08 -62.30 -15.14
CA GLN A 336 -25.92 -63.30 -14.47
C GLN A 336 -25.44 -64.74 -14.70
N ARG A 337 -24.62 -64.99 -15.73
CA ARG A 337 -24.01 -66.29 -16.08
C ARG A 337 -22.66 -66.09 -16.78
N ILE A 338 -21.70 -66.99 -16.54
CA ILE A 338 -20.49 -67.12 -17.39
C ILE A 338 -20.98 -67.66 -18.75
N PRO A 339 -20.65 -67.04 -19.89
CA PRO A 339 -20.85 -67.70 -21.18
C PRO A 339 -20.03 -68.99 -21.18
N THR A 340 -20.71 -70.13 -21.22
CA THR A 340 -20.08 -71.42 -21.50
C THR A 340 -19.41 -71.30 -22.86
N ALA A 341 -18.08 -71.35 -22.89
CA ALA A 341 -17.33 -71.48 -24.13
C ALA A 341 -17.82 -72.76 -24.83
N ASP A 342 -18.33 -72.63 -26.05
CA ASP A 342 -18.51 -73.76 -26.96
C ASP A 342 -17.14 -74.38 -27.23
N VAL A 343 -16.79 -75.40 -26.45
CA VAL A 343 -15.75 -76.35 -26.82
C VAL A 343 -16.37 -77.30 -27.84
N ALA A 344 -16.50 -76.82 -29.08
CA ALA A 344 -16.68 -77.69 -30.23
C ALA A 344 -15.28 -78.19 -30.63
N GLY A 345 -15.00 -79.44 -30.28
CA GLY A 345 -13.74 -80.09 -30.58
C GLY A 345 -13.53 -80.33 -32.07
N GLU A 346 -12.28 -80.23 -32.47
CA GLU A 346 -11.73 -81.01 -33.58
C GLU A 346 -10.52 -81.79 -33.05
N VAL A 347 -10.74 -83.07 -32.79
CA VAL A 347 -9.70 -84.09 -32.84
C VAL A 347 -10.11 -85.02 -33.98
N TYR A 348 -9.18 -85.18 -34.93
CA TYR A 348 -9.21 -85.91 -36.20
C TYR A 348 -10.22 -87.05 -36.36
#